data_AF-A0AAV6YRT2-F1
#
_entry.id   AF-A0AAV6YRT2-F1
#
_cell.length_a   1.000
_cell.length_b   1.000
_cell.length_c   1.000
_cell.angle_alpha   90.00
_cell.angle_beta   90.00
_cell.angle_gamma   90.00
#
_symmetry.space_group_name_H-M   'P 1'
#
loop_
_entity.id
_entity.type
_entity.pdbx_description
1 polymer ?
#
loop_
_entity_poly.entity_id
_entity_poly.type
_entity_poly.pdbx_seq_one_letter_code
_entity_poly.pdbx_strand_id
1 'polypeptide(L)'
;MLSVITLQMLKVLTNLDMKEIQNVEANKLSGGQKRKLTLAIALLGDPEVLLLDEPTAGLDPFSRHRVWAILKERKSDRATLFSTQFMDEADILADRKAVLSNGRLKCVGSSLFLKRKWGIGYHLRMQVSPSCNPDAITSIIQEHVSSAKLSTRNVEDLTFTLPFDKMDSFPDLFSHLDQRVGQDIMSYGVSITTLDDVFLKLEGEAEIEKGDYEVFGSSNQNEDEDRDLSCEVEDSVLLMSDSGSATLHGLALWRQQVLATARIRFLKLKHDMKSLRSM
;
A
#
# COMPACT_ATOMS: atom_id res chain seq x y z
N MET A 1 32.17 -32.67 -5.16
CA MET A 1 31.77 -31.32 -5.63
C MET A 1 30.35 -31.34 -6.20
N LEU A 2 30.05 -32.17 -7.21
CA LEU A 2 28.69 -32.35 -7.75
C LEU A 2 27.64 -32.69 -6.67
N SER A 3 27.94 -33.61 -5.74
CA SER A 3 27.00 -34.01 -4.68
C SER A 3 26.59 -32.87 -3.73
N VAL A 4 27.49 -31.93 -3.45
CA VAL A 4 27.25 -30.81 -2.53
C VAL A 4 26.32 -29.78 -3.18
N ILE A 5 26.55 -29.50 -4.47
CA ILE A 5 25.72 -28.57 -5.25
C ILE A 5 24.31 -29.15 -5.38
N THR A 6 24.18 -30.43 -5.75
CA THR A 6 22.86 -31.08 -5.86
C THR A 6 22.10 -31.06 -4.53
N LEU A 7 22.79 -31.27 -3.40
CA LEU A 7 22.18 -31.24 -2.07
C LEU A 7 21.72 -29.83 -1.68
N GLN A 8 22.52 -28.80 -1.99
CA GLN A 8 22.10 -27.41 -1.80
C GLN A 8 20.91 -27.03 -2.69
N MET A 9 20.92 -27.42 -3.96
CA MET A 9 19.81 -27.19 -4.88
C MET A 9 18.51 -27.82 -4.35
N LEU A 10 18.55 -29.09 -3.95
CA LEU A 10 17.38 -29.78 -3.39
C LEU A 10 16.87 -29.10 -2.11
N LYS A 11 17.77 -28.62 -1.25
CA LYS A 11 17.41 -27.86 -0.04
C LYS A 11 16.68 -26.57 -0.40
N VAL A 12 17.21 -25.78 -1.33
CA VAL A 12 16.59 -24.50 -1.74
C VAL A 12 15.23 -24.74 -2.41
N LEU A 13 15.13 -25.72 -3.30
CA LEU A 13 13.86 -26.09 -3.96
C LEU A 13 12.81 -26.58 -2.96
N THR A 14 13.21 -27.35 -1.95
CA THR A 14 12.31 -27.82 -0.88
C THR A 14 11.85 -26.64 -0.02
N ASN A 15 12.75 -25.71 0.30
CA ASN A 15 12.39 -24.53 1.09
C ASN A 15 11.37 -23.64 0.36
N LEU A 16 11.50 -23.50 -0.96
CA LEU A 16 10.61 -22.66 -1.78
C LEU A 16 9.35 -23.38 -2.28
N ASP A 17 9.14 -24.64 -1.88
CA ASP A 17 8.03 -25.47 -2.32
C ASP A 17 7.97 -25.62 -3.85
N MET A 18 9.10 -25.98 -4.45
CA MET A 18 9.28 -26.14 -5.89
C MET A 18 9.70 -27.56 -6.30
N LYS A 19 9.66 -28.52 -5.38
CA LYS A 19 10.17 -29.87 -5.61
C LYS A 19 9.40 -30.62 -6.70
N GLU A 20 8.09 -30.45 -6.76
CA GLU A 20 7.22 -31.14 -7.74
C GLU A 20 7.44 -30.65 -9.18
N ILE A 21 7.87 -29.39 -9.32
CA ILE A 21 8.07 -28.72 -10.61
C ILE A 21 9.54 -28.60 -11.00
N GLN A 22 10.45 -29.28 -10.30
CA GLN A 22 11.91 -29.17 -10.50
C GLN A 22 12.38 -29.55 -11.92
N ASN A 23 11.63 -30.43 -12.60
CA ASN A 23 11.94 -30.90 -13.95
C ASN A 23 11.14 -30.16 -15.05
N VAL A 24 10.36 -29.15 -14.67
CA VAL A 24 9.59 -28.34 -15.61
C VAL A 24 10.49 -27.25 -16.19
N GLU A 25 10.45 -27.09 -17.51
CA GLU A 25 11.20 -26.02 -18.18
C GLU A 25 10.76 -24.63 -17.68
N ALA A 26 11.73 -23.72 -17.50
CA ALA A 26 11.49 -22.39 -16.95
C ALA A 26 10.47 -21.56 -17.76
N ASN A 27 10.34 -21.79 -19.07
CA ASN A 27 9.37 -21.11 -19.93
C ASN A 27 7.91 -21.44 -19.55
N LYS A 28 7.63 -22.67 -19.10
CA LYS A 28 6.31 -23.21 -18.74
C LYS A 28 5.88 -22.88 -17.31
N LEU A 29 6.76 -22.30 -16.51
CA LEU A 29 6.46 -21.87 -15.14
C LEU A 29 5.52 -20.64 -15.12
N SER A 30 4.64 -20.59 -14.13
CA SER A 30 3.81 -19.41 -13.85
C SER A 30 4.67 -18.22 -13.40
N GLY A 31 4.13 -17.00 -13.44
CA GLY A 31 4.87 -15.80 -13.00
C GLY A 31 5.43 -15.93 -11.58
N GLY A 32 4.63 -16.41 -10.63
CA GLY A 32 5.07 -16.64 -9.25
C GLY A 32 6.11 -17.76 -9.14
N GLN A 33 5.97 -18.84 -9.90
CA GLN A 33 6.98 -19.91 -9.95
C GLN A 33 8.31 -19.43 -10.52
N LYS A 34 8.28 -18.57 -11.56
CA LYS A 34 9.48 -17.92 -12.10
C LYS A 34 10.15 -17.02 -11.06
N ARG A 35 9.37 -16.24 -10.30
CA ARG A 35 9.90 -15.41 -9.20
C ARG A 35 10.58 -16.27 -8.12
N LYS A 36 9.95 -17.38 -7.72
CA LYS A 36 10.56 -18.36 -6.80
C LYS A 36 11.85 -18.97 -7.38
N LEU A 37 11.88 -19.30 -8.67
CA LEU A 37 13.08 -19.82 -9.33
C LEU A 37 14.21 -18.79 -9.31
N THR A 38 13.94 -17.53 -9.63
CA THR A 38 14.94 -16.45 -9.57
C THR A 38 15.49 -16.28 -8.16
N LEU A 39 14.63 -16.31 -7.15
CA LEU A 39 15.06 -16.28 -5.74
C LEU A 39 15.89 -17.52 -5.39
N ALA A 40 15.50 -18.71 -5.86
CA ALA A 40 16.27 -19.93 -5.67
C ALA A 40 17.69 -19.78 -6.20
N ILE A 41 17.82 -19.28 -7.43
CA ILE A 41 19.11 -19.03 -8.08
C ILE A 41 19.95 -18.03 -7.28
N ALA A 42 19.35 -16.95 -6.78
CA ALA A 42 20.05 -15.96 -5.97
C ALA A 42 20.52 -16.50 -4.61
N LEU A 43 19.85 -17.51 -4.06
CA LEU A 43 20.22 -18.17 -2.80
C LEU A 43 21.26 -19.29 -2.97
N LEU A 44 21.48 -19.79 -4.19
CA LEU A 44 22.50 -20.79 -4.47
C LEU A 44 23.90 -20.20 -4.24
N GLY A 45 24.81 -21.02 -3.71
CA GLY A 45 26.16 -20.56 -3.38
C GLY A 45 26.27 -19.79 -2.07
N ASP A 46 25.15 -19.60 -1.35
CA ASP A 46 25.12 -19.06 -0.01
C ASP A 46 25.83 -17.70 0.13
N PRO A 47 25.37 -16.66 -0.59
CA PRO A 47 26.08 -15.38 -0.69
C PRO A 47 26.08 -14.61 0.64
N GLU A 48 27.17 -13.87 0.91
CA GLU A 48 27.27 -12.95 2.05
C GLU A 48 26.39 -11.70 1.87
N VAL A 49 26.23 -11.26 0.61
CA VAL A 49 25.41 -10.10 0.24
C VAL A 49 24.36 -10.54 -0.78
N LEU A 50 23.09 -10.29 -0.47
CA LEU A 50 21.95 -10.64 -1.31
C LEU A 50 21.19 -9.38 -1.74
N LEU A 51 21.06 -9.16 -3.04
CA LEU A 51 20.31 -8.05 -3.63
C LEU A 51 19.04 -8.59 -4.29
N LEU A 52 17.86 -8.11 -3.87
CA LEU A 52 16.59 -8.60 -4.38
C LEU A 52 15.70 -7.44 -4.85
N ASP A 53 15.22 -7.52 -6.08
CA ASP A 53 14.24 -6.56 -6.58
C ASP A 53 12.83 -7.15 -6.53
N GLU A 54 11.98 -6.60 -5.65
CA GLU A 54 10.59 -7.03 -5.43
C GLU A 54 10.45 -8.57 -5.28
N PRO A 55 11.11 -9.20 -4.30
CA PRO A 55 11.26 -10.66 -4.22
C PRO A 55 9.94 -11.42 -4.11
N THR A 56 8.89 -10.78 -3.59
CA THR A 56 7.58 -11.41 -3.34
C THR A 56 6.47 -10.94 -4.26
N ALA A 57 6.78 -10.07 -5.23
CA ALA A 57 5.79 -9.59 -6.18
C ALA A 57 5.25 -10.71 -7.07
N GLY A 58 3.93 -10.82 -7.13
CA GLY A 58 3.21 -11.86 -7.88
C GLY A 58 3.15 -13.22 -7.18
N LEU A 59 3.59 -13.32 -5.92
CA LEU A 59 3.39 -14.51 -5.09
C LEU A 59 2.05 -14.46 -4.35
N ASP A 60 1.44 -15.62 -4.16
CA ASP A 60 0.30 -15.79 -3.26
C ASP A 60 0.73 -15.57 -1.78
N PRO A 61 -0.22 -15.27 -0.87
CA PRO A 61 0.11 -14.96 0.52
C PRO A 61 0.92 -16.05 1.23
N PHE A 62 0.65 -17.34 0.95
CA PHE A 62 1.37 -18.44 1.59
C PHE A 62 2.82 -18.52 1.10
N SER A 63 3.03 -18.44 -0.22
CA SER A 63 4.37 -18.38 -0.81
C SER A 63 5.18 -17.19 -0.31
N ARG A 64 4.55 -16.02 -0.12
CA ARG A 64 5.20 -14.83 0.43
C ARG A 64 5.73 -15.08 1.84
N HIS A 65 4.89 -15.58 2.75
CA HIS A 65 5.32 -15.92 4.10
C HIS A 65 6.45 -16.95 4.13
N ARG A 66 6.45 -17.90 3.18
CA ARG A 66 7.54 -18.87 3.05
C ARG A 66 8.85 -18.20 2.66
N VAL A 67 8.84 -17.27 1.70
CA VAL A 67 10.01 -16.47 1.33
C VAL A 67 10.51 -15.66 2.53
N TRP A 68 9.61 -15.01 3.27
CA TRP A 68 9.96 -14.24 4.46
C TRP A 68 10.66 -15.09 5.53
N ALA A 69 10.16 -16.30 5.78
CA ALA A 69 10.79 -17.24 6.71
C ALA A 69 12.23 -17.57 6.28
N ILE A 70 12.45 -17.86 5.00
CA ILE A 70 13.79 -18.17 4.46
C ILE A 70 14.75 -16.99 4.62
N LEU A 71 14.29 -15.78 4.28
CA LEU A 71 15.11 -14.57 4.40
C LEU A 71 15.44 -14.25 5.87
N LYS A 72 14.50 -14.49 6.78
CA LYS A 72 14.69 -14.29 8.23
C LYS A 72 15.65 -15.30 8.84
N GLU A 73 15.56 -16.57 8.45
CA GLU A 73 16.50 -17.62 8.89
C GLU A 73 17.93 -17.36 8.41
N ARG A 74 18.09 -16.76 7.24
CA ARG A 74 19.40 -16.46 6.64
C ARG A 74 19.97 -15.10 7.05
N LYS A 75 19.33 -14.39 7.96
CA LYS A 75 19.73 -13.03 8.35
C LYS A 75 21.04 -12.98 9.16
N SER A 76 21.41 -14.04 9.87
CA SER A 76 22.63 -14.08 10.67
C SER A 76 23.87 -14.03 9.78
N ASP A 77 24.80 -13.12 10.10
CA ASP A 77 26.09 -12.93 9.44
C ASP A 77 26.01 -12.62 7.94
N ARG A 78 24.89 -12.05 7.48
CA ARG A 78 24.66 -11.69 6.07
C ARG A 78 24.00 -10.33 5.92
N ALA A 79 24.19 -9.72 4.76
CA ALA A 79 23.51 -8.49 4.38
C ALA A 79 22.52 -8.76 3.25
N THR A 80 21.25 -8.44 3.46
CA THR A 80 20.23 -8.49 2.41
C THR A 80 19.69 -7.08 2.17
N LEU A 81 19.78 -6.62 0.93
CA LEU A 81 19.14 -5.40 0.47
C LEU A 81 18.02 -5.80 -0.50
N PHE A 82 16.81 -5.29 -0.25
CA PHE A 82 15.70 -5.54 -1.14
C PHE A 82 14.80 -4.32 -1.31
N SER A 83 14.21 -4.17 -2.49
CA SER A 83 13.08 -3.27 -2.76
C SER A 83 11.77 -4.04 -2.53
N THR A 84 10.77 -3.34 -2.01
CA THR A 84 9.41 -3.86 -1.91
C THR A 84 8.41 -2.72 -1.92
N GLN A 85 7.26 -2.96 -2.55
CA GLN A 85 6.06 -2.14 -2.43
C GLN A 85 5.19 -2.52 -1.21
N PHE A 86 5.53 -3.61 -0.52
CA PHE A 86 4.76 -4.15 0.59
C PHE A 86 5.34 -3.66 1.93
N MET A 87 4.62 -2.77 2.62
CA MET A 87 5.10 -2.17 3.88
C MET A 87 5.17 -3.18 5.03
N ASP A 88 4.31 -4.19 5.04
CA ASP A 88 4.36 -5.33 5.95
C ASP A 88 5.64 -6.16 5.77
N GLU A 89 6.07 -6.41 4.53
CA GLU A 89 7.34 -7.05 4.22
C GLU A 89 8.53 -6.25 4.77
N ALA A 90 8.53 -4.94 4.53
CA ALA A 90 9.55 -4.04 5.04
C ALA A 90 9.56 -3.97 6.57
N ASP A 91 8.39 -4.00 7.24
CA ASP A 91 8.30 -3.98 8.69
C ASP A 91 8.87 -5.27 9.32
N ILE A 92 8.53 -6.42 8.74
CA ILE A 92 8.85 -7.75 9.29
C ILE A 92 10.32 -8.15 9.03
N LEU A 93 10.85 -7.88 7.84
CA LEU A 93 12.16 -8.38 7.42
C LEU A 93 13.31 -7.41 7.70
N ALA A 94 13.11 -6.13 7.39
CA ALA A 94 14.20 -5.16 7.37
C ALA A 94 14.50 -4.57 8.74
N ASP A 95 15.79 -4.41 9.07
CA ASP A 95 16.22 -3.66 10.27
C ASP A 95 16.13 -2.15 10.06
N ARG A 96 16.49 -1.71 8.85
CA ARG A 96 16.46 -0.31 8.41
C ARG A 96 15.73 -0.23 7.08
N LYS A 97 14.88 0.77 6.94
CA LYS A 97 14.11 1.08 5.73
C LYS A 97 14.59 2.41 5.18
N ALA A 98 14.59 2.53 3.86
CA ALA A 98 14.89 3.74 3.12
C ALA A 98 13.69 4.02 2.21
N VAL A 99 13.06 5.17 2.36
CA VAL A 99 11.92 5.58 1.51
C VAL A 99 12.45 6.49 0.42
N LEU A 100 12.25 6.09 -0.83
CA LEU A 100 12.62 6.83 -2.03
C LEU A 100 11.37 7.42 -2.67
N SER A 101 11.40 8.69 -3.06
CA SER A 101 10.32 9.34 -3.81
C SER A 101 10.91 10.36 -4.79
N ASN A 102 10.41 10.39 -6.03
CA ASN A 102 10.89 11.27 -7.10
C ASN A 102 12.44 11.25 -7.27
N GLY A 103 13.05 10.06 -7.19
CA GLY A 103 14.50 9.89 -7.32
C GLY A 103 15.33 10.41 -6.13
N ARG A 104 14.69 10.84 -5.03
CA ARG A 104 15.36 11.35 -3.83
C ARG A 104 15.02 10.52 -2.60
N LEU A 105 16.01 10.35 -1.73
CA LEU A 105 15.85 9.66 -0.45
C LEU A 105 15.14 10.59 0.53
N LYS A 106 13.89 10.26 0.90
CA LYS A 106 13.07 11.08 1.79
C LYS A 106 13.34 10.78 3.27
N CYS A 107 13.45 9.51 3.64
CA CYS A 107 13.79 9.14 5.01
C CYS A 107 14.49 7.79 5.10
N VAL A 108 15.23 7.60 6.19
CA VAL A 108 15.90 6.35 6.54
C VAL A 108 15.77 6.10 8.04
N GLY A 109 15.47 4.87 8.43
CA GLY A 109 15.49 4.46 9.83
C GLY A 109 14.86 3.10 10.08
N SER A 110 14.81 2.68 11.34
CA SER A 110 14.01 1.52 11.74
C SER A 110 12.52 1.84 11.68
N SER A 111 11.65 0.82 11.71
CA SER A 111 10.20 1.04 11.74
C SER A 111 9.78 1.93 12.89
N LEU A 112 10.31 1.67 14.09
CA LEU A 112 9.99 2.45 15.28
C LEU A 112 10.44 3.91 15.13
N PHE A 113 11.62 4.14 14.56
CA PHE A 113 12.12 5.49 14.32
C PHE A 113 11.25 6.25 13.30
N LEU A 114 10.89 5.60 12.19
CA LEU A 114 10.07 6.22 11.15
C LEU A 114 8.65 6.51 11.65
N LYS A 115 8.03 5.55 12.35
CA LYS A 115 6.76 5.76 13.05
C LYS A 115 6.91 6.91 14.05
N ARG A 116 8.00 6.99 14.84
CA ARG A 116 8.25 8.11 15.77
C ARG A 116 8.29 9.46 15.12
N LYS A 117 9.13 9.59 14.11
CA LYS A 117 9.40 10.87 13.45
C LYS A 117 8.16 11.42 12.74
N TRP A 118 7.36 10.53 12.15
CA TRP A 118 6.28 10.93 11.25
C TRP A 118 4.87 10.76 11.85
N GLY A 119 4.73 10.05 12.96
CA GLY A 119 3.48 9.91 13.69
C GLY A 119 3.50 8.78 14.70
N ILE A 120 4.15 8.98 15.85
CA ILE A 120 3.96 8.08 16.99
C ILE A 120 2.61 8.44 17.61
N GLY A 121 1.59 7.68 17.22
CA GLY A 121 0.37 7.66 17.99
C GLY A 121 -0.47 6.41 17.78
N TYR A 122 -1.49 6.32 18.61
CA TYR A 122 -2.65 5.50 18.38
C TYR A 122 -3.71 6.33 17.68
N HIS A 123 -4.40 5.73 16.73
CA HIS A 123 -5.59 6.30 16.12
C HIS A 123 -6.80 5.74 16.85
N LEU A 124 -7.41 6.57 17.69
CA LEU A 124 -8.72 6.29 18.29
C LEU A 124 -9.78 6.71 17.27
N ARG A 125 -10.39 5.73 16.62
CA ARG A 125 -11.49 5.91 15.69
C ARG A 125 -12.79 5.59 16.40
N MET A 126 -13.80 6.43 16.23
CA MET A 126 -15.10 6.21 16.83
C MET A 126 -16.21 6.61 15.87
N GLN A 127 -17.27 5.81 15.90
CA GLN A 127 -18.53 6.10 15.25
C GLN A 127 -19.46 6.72 16.29
N VAL A 128 -19.98 7.90 15.99
CA VAL A 128 -20.83 8.70 16.89
C VAL A 128 -22.23 8.83 16.32
N SER A 129 -23.19 9.00 17.22
CA SER A 129 -24.58 9.29 16.84
C SER A 129 -24.66 10.66 16.13
N PRO A 130 -25.54 10.85 15.12
CA PRO A 130 -25.67 12.14 14.41
C PRO A 130 -26.09 13.32 15.32
N SER A 131 -26.69 13.03 16.47
CA SER A 131 -27.08 14.01 17.49
C SER A 131 -25.95 14.34 18.48
N CYS A 132 -24.79 13.70 18.36
CA CYS A 132 -23.68 13.87 19.29
C CYS A 132 -22.95 15.20 19.05
N ASN A 133 -22.55 15.87 20.13
CA ASN A 133 -21.66 17.01 20.05
C ASN A 133 -20.18 16.54 20.02
N PRO A 134 -19.45 16.70 18.89
CA PRO A 134 -18.07 16.25 18.78
C PRO A 134 -17.11 17.00 19.73
N ASP A 135 -17.44 18.22 20.15
CA ASP A 135 -16.61 19.01 21.06
C ASP A 135 -16.70 18.48 22.50
N ALA A 136 -17.84 17.91 22.88
CA ALA A 136 -18.01 17.26 24.19
C ALA A 136 -17.12 16.01 24.29
N ILE A 137 -17.09 15.18 23.23
CA ILE A 137 -16.19 14.02 23.15
C ILE A 137 -14.72 14.46 23.15
N THR A 138 -14.40 15.49 22.36
CA THR A 138 -13.03 16.04 22.30
C THR A 138 -12.55 16.47 23.68
N SER A 139 -13.42 17.11 24.47
CA SER A 139 -13.10 17.55 25.84
C SER A 139 -12.81 16.38 26.78
N ILE A 140 -13.59 15.30 26.72
CA ILE A 140 -13.38 14.08 27.53
C ILE A 140 -12.03 13.43 27.20
N ILE A 141 -11.70 13.35 25.90
CA ILE A 141 -10.42 12.77 25.46
C ILE A 141 -9.27 13.66 25.92
N GLN A 142 -9.39 14.98 25.82
CA GLN A 142 -8.36 15.93 26.25
C GLN A 142 -8.21 16.01 27.77
N GLU A 143 -9.24 15.70 28.54
CA GLU A 143 -9.17 15.57 30.01
C GLU A 143 -8.19 14.46 30.43
N HIS A 144 -8.22 13.31 29.74
CA HIS A 144 -7.35 12.17 30.03
C HIS A 144 -6.02 12.27 29.30
N VAL A 145 -6.04 12.74 28.05
CA VAL A 145 -4.90 12.83 27.14
C VAL A 145 -4.88 14.22 26.50
N SER A 146 -4.32 15.19 27.21
CA SER A 146 -4.28 16.60 26.78
C SER A 146 -3.58 16.83 25.43
N SER A 147 -2.65 15.96 25.07
CA SER A 147 -1.92 15.96 23.80
C SER A 147 -2.67 15.27 22.64
N ALA A 148 -3.91 14.82 22.85
CA ALA A 148 -4.72 14.21 21.80
C ALA A 148 -5.10 15.25 20.73
N LYS A 149 -4.83 14.92 19.46
CA LYS A 149 -5.17 15.77 18.31
C LYS A 149 -6.33 15.16 17.52
N LEU A 150 -7.35 15.96 17.22
CA LEU A 150 -8.40 15.56 16.29
C LEU A 150 -7.84 15.61 14.85
N SER A 151 -7.83 14.47 14.19
CA SER A 151 -7.28 14.30 12.84
C SER A 151 -8.38 14.30 11.78
N THR A 152 -9.54 13.72 12.09
CA THR A 152 -10.70 13.66 11.17
C THR A 152 -11.99 13.98 11.93
N ARG A 153 -12.82 14.86 11.36
CA ARG A 153 -14.16 15.22 11.87
C ARG A 153 -15.18 15.04 10.75
N ASN A 154 -15.95 13.95 10.81
CA ASN A 154 -17.14 13.73 9.99
C ASN A 154 -18.38 13.74 10.90
N VAL A 155 -19.58 13.73 10.30
CA VAL A 155 -20.86 13.75 11.05
C VAL A 155 -21.01 12.51 11.94
N GLU A 156 -20.58 11.36 11.45
CA GLU A 156 -20.72 10.08 12.16
C GLU A 156 -19.37 9.47 12.56
N ASP A 157 -18.24 9.99 12.09
CA ASP A 157 -16.91 9.45 12.38
C ASP A 157 -15.96 10.51 12.95
N LEU A 158 -15.33 10.20 14.07
CA LEU A 158 -14.26 11.00 14.66
C LEU A 158 -12.98 10.16 14.75
N THR A 159 -11.84 10.76 14.38
CA THR A 159 -10.52 10.12 14.53
C THR A 159 -9.57 11.03 15.29
N PHE A 160 -9.03 10.52 16.39
CA PHE A 160 -8.05 11.20 17.23
C PHE A 160 -6.70 10.49 17.15
N THR A 161 -5.62 11.27 17.18
CA THR A 161 -4.26 10.78 17.34
C THR A 161 -3.83 10.98 18.79
N LEU A 162 -3.57 9.86 19.49
CA LEU A 162 -3.13 9.81 20.88
C LEU A 162 -1.63 9.47 20.93
N PRO A 163 -0.79 10.15 21.73
CA PRO A 163 0.62 9.80 21.83
C PRO A 163 0.84 8.52 22.65
N PHE A 164 1.98 7.86 22.41
CA PHE A 164 2.39 6.67 23.15
C PHE A 164 2.82 6.96 24.59
N ASP A 165 3.33 8.17 24.87
CA ASP A 165 3.87 8.53 26.20
C ASP A 165 2.79 8.62 27.29
N LYS A 166 1.51 8.57 26.90
CA LYS A 166 0.34 8.61 27.79
C LYS A 166 -0.46 7.31 27.76
N MET A 167 0.19 6.18 27.44
CA MET A 167 -0.48 4.88 27.44
C MET A 167 -1.10 4.52 28.81
N ASP A 168 -0.50 4.99 29.90
CA ASP A 168 -1.00 4.72 31.26
C ASP A 168 -2.40 5.31 31.54
N SER A 169 -2.81 6.36 30.82
CA SER A 169 -4.13 6.98 30.98
C SER A 169 -5.19 6.39 30.03
N PHE A 170 -4.82 5.42 29.19
CA PHE A 170 -5.74 4.80 28.24
C PHE A 170 -6.83 3.96 28.92
N PRO A 171 -6.55 3.16 29.96
CA PRO A 171 -7.61 2.41 30.67
C PRO A 171 -8.70 3.32 31.22
N ASP A 172 -8.32 4.44 31.84
CA ASP A 172 -9.26 5.42 32.39
C ASP A 172 -10.07 6.08 31.26
N LEU A 173 -9.40 6.48 30.18
CA LEU A 173 -10.06 7.00 28.98
C LEU A 173 -11.09 6.02 28.41
N PHE A 174 -10.72 4.75 28.22
CA PHE A 174 -11.62 3.73 27.68
C PHE A 174 -12.79 3.47 28.63
N SER A 175 -12.56 3.46 29.94
CA SER A 175 -13.64 3.31 30.92
C SER A 175 -14.66 4.46 30.85
N HIS A 176 -14.23 5.69 30.58
CA HIS A 176 -15.10 6.84 30.38
C HIS A 176 -15.82 6.81 29.02
N LEU A 177 -15.14 6.34 27.97
CA LEU A 177 -15.77 6.16 26.66
C LEU A 177 -16.84 5.05 26.71
N ASP A 178 -16.58 3.95 27.40
CA ASP A 178 -17.50 2.82 27.57
C ASP A 178 -18.82 3.25 28.22
N GLN A 179 -18.80 4.20 29.16
CA GLN A 179 -20.01 4.74 29.79
C GLN A 179 -20.89 5.57 28.83
N ARG A 180 -20.29 6.09 27.75
CA ARG A 180 -20.98 6.85 26.70
C ARG A 180 -21.43 5.97 25.53
N VAL A 181 -21.00 4.71 25.49
CA VAL A 181 -21.42 3.75 24.46
C VAL A 181 -22.91 3.47 24.61
N GLY A 182 -23.65 3.62 23.50
CA GLY A 182 -25.11 3.49 23.47
C GLY A 182 -25.89 4.78 23.71
N GLN A 183 -25.21 5.90 23.99
CA GLN A 183 -25.80 7.24 24.00
C GLN A 183 -25.26 8.05 22.81
N ASP A 184 -24.01 8.46 22.94
CA ASP A 184 -23.31 9.36 22.01
C ASP A 184 -22.37 8.59 21.08
N ILE A 185 -21.80 7.49 21.58
CA ILE A 185 -20.83 6.65 20.86
C ILE A 185 -21.51 5.33 20.49
N MET A 186 -21.48 4.99 19.20
CA MET A 186 -22.00 3.72 18.70
C MET A 186 -20.95 2.62 18.82
N SER A 187 -19.72 2.93 18.43
CA SER A 187 -18.57 2.04 18.59
C SER A 187 -17.27 2.85 18.56
N TYR A 188 -16.21 2.30 19.14
CA TYR A 188 -14.87 2.85 18.97
C TYR A 188 -13.84 1.73 18.86
N GLY A 189 -12.69 2.07 18.28
CA GLY A 189 -11.57 1.18 18.09
C GLY A 189 -10.26 1.96 18.12
N VAL A 190 -9.19 1.27 18.53
CA VAL A 190 -7.86 1.85 18.62
C VAL A 190 -6.94 1.08 17.68
N SER A 191 -6.30 1.79 16.76
CA SER A 191 -5.26 1.23 15.90
C SER A 191 -3.93 1.93 16.13
N ILE A 192 -2.84 1.28 15.73
CA ILE A 192 -1.49 1.84 15.77
C ILE A 192 -1.13 2.39 14.39
N THR A 193 -0.33 3.46 14.34
CA THR A 193 0.22 3.96 13.08
C THR A 193 1.09 2.90 12.39
N THR A 194 0.77 2.57 11.16
CA THR A 194 1.52 1.60 10.34
C THR A 194 2.63 2.28 9.55
N LEU A 195 3.48 1.50 8.86
CA LEU A 195 4.40 2.08 7.89
C LEU A 195 3.68 2.66 6.67
N ASP A 196 2.50 2.14 6.31
CA ASP A 196 1.66 2.71 5.25
C ASP A 196 1.22 4.13 5.59
N ASP A 197 0.79 4.37 6.83
CA ASP A 197 0.40 5.72 7.28
C ASP A 197 1.58 6.72 7.18
N VAL A 198 2.79 6.25 7.54
CA VAL A 198 4.02 7.05 7.42
C VAL A 198 4.32 7.34 5.95
N PHE A 199 4.16 6.35 5.08
CA PHE A 199 4.41 6.48 3.65
C PHE A 199 3.44 7.48 2.99
N LEU A 200 2.14 7.36 3.26
CA LEU A 200 1.12 8.28 2.74
C LEU A 200 1.38 9.73 3.17
N LYS A 201 1.80 9.93 4.42
CA LYS A 201 2.13 11.27 4.92
C LYS A 201 3.35 11.87 4.24
N LEU A 202 4.36 11.05 3.94
CA LEU A 202 5.56 11.47 3.21
C LEU A 202 5.25 11.87 1.76
N GLU A 203 4.31 11.19 1.11
CA GLU A 203 3.87 11.57 -0.24
C GLU A 203 3.06 12.87 -0.22
N GLY A 204 2.11 13.01 0.70
CA GLY A 204 1.31 14.23 0.83
C GLY A 204 2.15 15.49 1.13
N GLU A 205 3.22 15.38 1.92
CA GLU A 205 4.14 16.50 2.16
C GLU A 205 5.07 16.77 0.96
N ALA A 206 5.40 15.76 0.17
CA ALA A 206 6.21 15.93 -1.04
C ALA A 206 5.49 16.66 -2.17
N GLU A 207 4.15 16.68 -2.18
CA GLU A 207 3.35 17.51 -3.08
C GLU A 207 3.37 18.99 -2.66
N ILE A 208 3.40 19.27 -1.35
CA ILE A 208 3.45 20.63 -0.81
C ILE A 208 4.83 21.27 -1.05
N GLU A 209 5.92 20.51 -0.91
CA GLU A 209 7.28 21.01 -1.20
C GLU A 209 7.57 21.26 -2.69
N LYS A 210 6.75 20.73 -3.61
CA LYS A 210 6.89 21.00 -5.06
C LYS A 210 6.41 22.39 -5.46
N GLY A 211 5.61 23.08 -4.63
CA GLY A 211 5.11 24.43 -4.89
C GLY A 211 6.14 25.56 -4.73
N ASP A 212 7.24 25.31 -4.01
CA ASP A 212 8.16 26.37 -3.58
C ASP A 212 9.51 26.37 -4.31
N TYR A 213 9.68 25.57 -5.38
CA TYR A 213 10.95 25.44 -6.12
C TYR A 213 10.91 25.93 -7.58
N GLU A 214 9.86 26.65 -8.01
CA GLU A 214 9.81 27.26 -9.37
C GLU A 214 10.32 28.71 -9.47
N VAL A 215 10.83 29.28 -8.38
CA VAL A 215 11.40 30.65 -8.40
C VAL A 215 12.92 30.55 -8.31
N PHE A 216 13.60 30.13 -9.37
CA PHE A 216 14.95 30.60 -9.75
C PHE A 216 15.40 29.93 -11.05
N GLY A 217 15.25 30.64 -12.17
CA GLY A 217 15.84 30.23 -13.45
C GLY A 217 15.19 30.82 -14.70
N SER A 218 15.05 32.14 -14.81
CA SER A 218 14.73 32.79 -16.08
C SER A 218 15.95 33.50 -16.67
N SER A 219 16.42 33.03 -17.82
CA SER A 219 16.76 33.89 -18.98
C SER A 219 17.23 33.08 -20.22
N ASN A 220 16.30 32.94 -21.16
CA ASN A 220 16.38 33.00 -22.64
C ASN A 220 17.48 32.27 -23.44
N GLN A 221 17.06 31.43 -24.40
CA GLN A 221 16.98 31.78 -25.84
C GLN A 221 16.12 30.76 -26.64
N ASN A 222 15.55 31.28 -27.72
CA ASN A 222 14.41 30.78 -28.50
C ASN A 222 14.78 29.70 -29.55
N GLU A 223 13.81 28.84 -29.90
CA GLU A 223 13.19 28.69 -31.25
C GLU A 223 12.60 27.28 -31.44
N ASP A 224 11.26 27.26 -31.62
CA ASP A 224 10.40 26.42 -32.46
C ASP A 224 10.61 24.89 -32.59
N GLU A 225 9.63 24.10 -32.13
CA GLU A 225 8.63 23.41 -32.99
C GLU A 225 7.87 22.31 -32.20
N ASP A 226 6.55 22.50 -32.10
CA ASP A 226 5.45 21.54 -31.98
C ASP A 226 5.67 20.13 -31.37
N ARG A 227 5.05 19.92 -30.20
CA ARG A 227 4.03 18.85 -30.02
C ARG A 227 3.35 18.95 -28.64
N ASP A 228 2.14 19.51 -28.68
CA ASP A 228 1.10 19.30 -27.66
C ASP A 228 0.73 17.83 -27.55
N LEU A 229 0.68 17.32 -26.32
CA LEU A 229 -0.27 16.28 -25.89
C LEU A 229 -0.31 16.25 -24.36
N SER A 230 -1.08 17.18 -23.80
CA SER A 230 -1.71 17.01 -22.50
C SER A 230 -2.68 15.83 -22.59
N CYS A 231 -2.43 14.78 -21.80
CA CYS A 231 -3.48 13.83 -21.45
C CYS A 231 -4.28 14.45 -20.31
N GLU A 232 -5.21 15.32 -20.65
CA GLU A 232 -6.37 15.58 -19.81
C GLU A 232 -7.15 14.26 -19.72
N VAL A 233 -6.97 13.55 -18.60
CA VAL A 233 -7.94 12.55 -18.20
C VAL A 233 -9.14 13.35 -17.70
N GLU A 234 -10.04 13.70 -18.62
CA GLU A 234 -11.40 14.05 -18.26
C GLU A 234 -11.99 12.84 -17.53
N ASP A 235 -11.95 12.92 -16.21
CA ASP A 235 -12.73 12.12 -15.30
C ASP A 235 -14.19 12.53 -15.55
N SER A 236 -14.77 11.95 -16.61
CA SER A 236 -16.19 12.07 -16.91
C SER A 236 -16.91 11.20 -15.90
N VAL A 237 -17.07 11.79 -14.72
CA VAL A 237 -18.10 11.53 -13.73
C VAL A 237 -19.35 11.13 -14.49
N LEU A 238 -19.71 9.84 -14.38
CA LEU A 238 -21.02 9.33 -14.76
C LEU A 238 -22.05 9.99 -13.84
N LEU A 239 -22.43 11.23 -14.18
CA LEU A 239 -23.68 11.85 -13.78
C LEU A 239 -24.79 10.98 -14.37
N MET A 240 -25.18 9.96 -13.61
CA MET A 240 -26.48 9.35 -13.74
C MET A 240 -27.49 10.41 -13.30
N SER A 241 -27.96 11.20 -14.25
CA SER A 241 -29.12 12.05 -14.06
C SER A 241 -30.28 11.19 -13.59
N ASP A 242 -30.67 11.44 -12.34
CA ASP A 242 -31.87 10.89 -11.74
C ASP A 242 -33.09 11.49 -12.45
N SER A 243 -33.69 10.70 -13.35
CA SER A 243 -35.04 10.95 -13.82
C SER A 243 -35.69 9.64 -14.26
N GLY A 244 -36.42 9.02 -13.35
CA GLY A 244 -37.46 8.03 -13.65
C GLY A 244 -37.10 6.58 -13.33
N SER A 245 -37.29 6.17 -12.07
CA SER A 245 -37.31 4.77 -11.66
C SER A 245 -38.45 4.02 -12.36
N ALA A 246 -38.15 3.41 -13.50
CA ALA A 246 -38.91 2.29 -14.04
C ALA A 246 -38.05 1.02 -13.84
N THR A 247 -38.48 0.13 -12.95
CA THR A 247 -37.87 -1.18 -12.75
C THR A 247 -38.09 -2.03 -14.01
N LEU A 248 -37.16 -1.93 -14.96
CA LEU A 248 -37.19 -2.69 -16.21
C LEU A 248 -36.81 -4.15 -15.92
N HIS A 249 -37.76 -5.09 -16.03
CA HIS A 249 -37.52 -6.51 -15.77
C HIS A 249 -37.08 -7.29 -17.01
N GLY A 250 -36.18 -8.26 -16.80
CA GLY A 250 -35.87 -9.38 -17.70
C GLY A 250 -35.21 -9.01 -19.03
N LEU A 251 -36.02 -8.77 -20.06
CA LEU A 251 -35.55 -8.63 -21.45
C LEU A 251 -34.95 -7.27 -21.78
N ALA A 252 -35.41 -6.20 -21.10
CA ALA A 252 -34.89 -4.85 -21.30
C ALA A 252 -33.47 -4.70 -20.73
N LEU A 253 -33.24 -5.23 -19.53
CA LEU A 253 -31.90 -5.33 -18.93
C LEU A 253 -30.96 -6.18 -19.77
N TRP A 254 -31.43 -7.35 -20.26
CA TRP A 254 -30.62 -8.19 -21.14
C TRP A 254 -30.22 -7.47 -22.43
N ARG A 255 -31.15 -6.73 -23.06
CA ARG A 255 -30.84 -5.90 -24.24
C ARG A 255 -29.81 -4.82 -23.93
N GLN A 256 -29.94 -4.12 -22.80
CA GLN A 256 -28.96 -3.12 -22.38
C GLN A 256 -27.58 -3.74 -22.13
N GLN A 257 -27.54 -4.90 -21.49
CA GLN A 257 -26.30 -5.62 -21.20
C GLN A 257 -25.62 -6.13 -22.47
N VAL A 258 -26.37 -6.68 -23.42
CA VAL A 258 -25.84 -7.13 -24.72
C VAL A 258 -25.33 -5.95 -25.53
N LEU A 259 -26.05 -4.83 -25.55
CA LEU A 259 -25.66 -3.64 -26.30
C LEU A 259 -24.41 -2.98 -25.68
N ALA A 260 -24.31 -2.93 -24.36
CA ALA A 260 -23.11 -2.48 -23.66
C ALA A 260 -21.91 -3.40 -23.93
N THR A 261 -22.11 -4.72 -23.90
CA THR A 261 -21.06 -5.70 -24.19
C THR A 261 -20.57 -5.59 -25.64
N ALA A 262 -21.48 -5.39 -26.59
CA ALA A 262 -21.15 -5.17 -28.00
C ALA A 262 -20.39 -3.85 -28.18
N ARG A 263 -20.80 -2.77 -27.49
CA ARG A 263 -20.10 -1.48 -27.51
C ARG A 263 -18.69 -1.59 -26.95
N ILE A 264 -18.50 -2.29 -25.83
CA ILE A 264 -17.17 -2.53 -25.24
C ILE A 264 -16.30 -3.34 -26.20
N ARG A 265 -16.83 -4.41 -26.82
CA ARG A 265 -16.09 -5.20 -27.82
C ARG A 265 -15.72 -4.38 -29.05
N PHE A 266 -16.61 -3.53 -29.53
CA PHE A 266 -16.34 -2.64 -30.66
C PHE A 266 -15.25 -1.61 -30.32
N LEU A 267 -15.28 -1.03 -29.12
CA LEU A 267 -14.24 -0.09 -28.65
C LEU A 267 -12.88 -0.76 -28.51
N LYS A 268 -12.82 -1.99 -27.97
CA LYS A 268 -11.59 -2.79 -27.92
C LYS A 268 -11.04 -3.08 -29.32
N LEU A 269 -11.89 -3.54 -30.24
CA LEU A 269 -11.48 -3.79 -31.63
C LEU A 269 -10.99 -2.51 -32.34
N LYS A 270 -11.63 -1.37 -32.10
CA LYS A 270 -11.18 -0.08 -32.66
C LYS A 270 -9.84 0.36 -32.09
N HIS A 271 -9.59 0.10 -30.80
CA HIS A 271 -8.31 0.37 -30.15
C HIS A 271 -7.21 -0.56 -30.70
N ASP A 272 -7.48 -1.85 -30.83
CA ASP A 272 -6.53 -2.83 -31.36
C ASP A 272 -6.20 -2.57 -32.83
N MET A 273 -7.18 -2.13 -33.64
CA MET A 273 -6.96 -1.76 -35.03
C MET A 273 -6.17 -0.45 -35.19
N LYS A 274 -6.27 0.49 -34.24
CA LYS A 274 -5.39 1.66 -34.18
C LYS A 274 -3.96 1.28 -33.81
N SER A 275 -3.77 0.36 -32.86
CA SER A 275 -2.46 -0.19 -32.50
C SER A 275 -1.78 -0.88 -33.69
N LEU A 276 -2.52 -1.69 -34.45
CA LEU A 276 -2.03 -2.35 -35.68
C LEU A 276 -1.73 -1.40 -36.84
N ARG A 277 -2.33 -0.20 -36.88
CA ARG A 277 -2.02 0.83 -37.89
C ARG A 277 -0.84 1.73 -37.50
N SER A 278 -0.29 1.57 -36.29
CA SER A 278 0.87 2.31 -35.79
C SER A 278 2.19 1.50 -35.83
N MET A 279 2.14 0.26 -36.31
CA MET A 279 3.30 -0.53 -36.76
C MET A 279 3.42 -0.45 -38.28
#